data_AF-A0A950AT13-F1
#
_entry.id   AF-A0A950AT13-F1
#
_cell.length_a   1.000
_cell.length_b   1.000
_cell.length_c   1.000
_cell.angle_alpha   90.00
_cell.angle_beta   90.00
_cell.angle_gamma   90.00
#
_symmetry.space_group_name_H-M   'P 1'
#
loop_
_entity.id
_entity.type
_entity.pdbx_description
1 polymer ?
#
loop_
_entity_poly.entity_id
_entity_poly.type
_entity_poly.pdbx_seq_one_letter_code
_entity_poly.pdbx_strand_id
1 'polypeptide(L)' 'MERHGGRVERLSHFLHKNLLWLLLGSYAVAAAWPGPGLKARNVSVGRVAFFHEQVNLTLPVLTLAALLLNAGLGVRVS' A
#
# COMPACT_ATOMS: atom_id res chain seq x y z
N MET A 1 33.59 -8.68 4.78
CA MET A 1 32.21 -8.96 4.37
C MET A 1 31.47 -9.46 5.61
N GLU A 2 30.46 -8.84 6.24
CA GLU A 2 29.71 -7.59 6.02
C GLU A 2 29.19 -7.09 7.40
N ARG A 3 29.57 -5.88 7.81
CA ARG A 3 29.17 -5.24 9.08
C ARG A 3 27.72 -4.70 9.05
N HIS A 4 26.77 -5.47 8.49
CA HIS A 4 25.41 -4.99 8.22
C HIS A 4 24.31 -5.58 9.13
N GLY A 5 24.56 -6.68 9.84
CA GLY A 5 23.56 -7.29 10.75
C GLY A 5 23.16 -6.37 11.91
N GLY A 6 24.12 -5.82 12.66
CA GLY A 6 23.81 -5.09 13.90
C GLY A 6 23.06 -3.77 13.72
N ARG A 7 23.11 -3.12 12.55
CA ARG A 7 22.35 -1.88 12.29
C ARG A 7 20.92 -2.19 11.84
N VAL A 8 20.75 -3.16 10.95
CA VAL A 8 19.43 -3.58 10.47
C VAL A 8 18.63 -4.22 11.59
N GLU A 9 19.28 -5.01 12.46
CA GLU A 9 18.62 -5.67 13.58
C GLU A 9 18.20 -4.69 14.68
N ARG A 10 19.05 -3.71 15.02
CA ARG A 10 18.66 -2.61 15.93
C ARG A 10 17.55 -1.76 15.34
N LEU A 11 17.63 -1.45 14.05
CA LEU A 11 16.59 -0.68 13.36
C LEU A 11 15.27 -1.47 13.33
N SER A 12 15.31 -2.76 13.02
CA SER A 12 14.15 -3.64 13.03
C SER A 12 13.52 -3.74 14.42
N HIS A 13 14.34 -3.91 15.47
CA HIS A 13 13.86 -3.96 16.85
C HIS A 13 13.27 -2.62 17.33
N PHE A 14 13.85 -1.49 16.88
CA PHE A 14 13.31 -0.15 17.12
C PHE A 14 11.98 0.07 16.39
N LEU A 15 11.90 -0.32 15.11
CA LEU A 15 10.68 -0.25 14.30
C LEU A 15 9.59 -1.14 14.89
N HIS A 16 9.89 -2.39 15.27
CA HIS A 16 8.93 -3.31 15.88
C HIS A 16 8.36 -2.74 17.18
N LYS A 17 9.24 -2.24 18.06
CA LYS A 17 8.82 -1.66 19.35
C LYS A 17 8.01 -0.38 19.17
N ASN A 18 8.34 0.44 18.16
CA ASN A 18 7.68 1.71 17.93
C ASN A 18 6.63 1.65 16.81
N LEU A 19 6.27 0.46 16.30
CA LEU A 19 5.46 0.30 15.10
C LEU A 19 4.10 0.97 15.23
N LEU A 20 3.43 0.76 16.37
CA LEU A 20 2.13 1.37 16.64
C LEU A 20 2.22 2.89 16.72
N TRP A 21 3.25 3.43 17.36
CA TRP A 21 3.48 4.88 17.43
C TRP A 21 3.82 5.48 16.07
N LEU A 22 4.62 4.78 15.28
CA LEU A 22 4.98 5.19 13.92
C LEU A 22 3.75 5.16 13.00
N LEU A 23 2.91 4.13 13.15
CA LEU A 23 1.66 3.98 12.41
C LEU A 23 0.67 5.08 12.80
N LEU A 24 0.50 5.33 14.10
CA LEU A 24 -0.40 6.37 14.60
C LEU A 24 0.08 7.77 14.17
N GLY A 25 1.38 8.04 14.26
CA GLY A 25 1.98 9.28 13.78
C GLY A 25 1.80 9.44 12.27
N SER A 26 2.04 8.39 11.47
CA SER A 26 1.79 8.39 10.03
C SER A 26 0.33 8.68 9.69
N TYR A 27 -0.61 8.08 10.45
CA TYR A 27 -2.03 8.31 10.26
C TYR A 27 -2.45 9.74 10.63
N ALA A 28 -1.89 10.29 11.72
CA ALA A 28 -2.09 11.67 12.11
C ALA A 28 -1.56 12.66 11.04
N VAL A 29 -0.39 12.38 10.47
CA VAL A 29 0.17 13.16 9.36
C VAL A 29 -0.70 13.06 8.11
N ALA A 30 -1.20 11.87 7.78
CA ALA A 30 -2.12 11.68 6.66
C ALA A 30 -3.46 12.42 6.86
N ALA A 31 -3.96 12.47 8.09
CA ALA A 31 -5.15 13.24 8.45
C ALA A 31 -4.92 14.75 8.36
N ALA A 32 -3.75 15.23 8.80
CA ALA A 32 -3.38 16.64 8.71
C ALA A 32 -3.09 17.10 7.27
N TRP A 33 -2.55 16.21 6.42
CA TRP A 33 -2.22 16.51 5.02
C TRP A 33 -2.80 15.46 4.06
N PRO A 34 -4.10 15.55 3.72
CA PRO A 34 -4.76 14.57 2.86
C PRO A 34 -4.42 14.74 1.36
N GLY A 35 -3.81 15.86 0.98
CA GLY A 35 -3.50 16.23 -0.41
C GLY A 35 -2.87 15.12 -1.28
N PRO A 36 -1.74 14.50 -0.91
CA PRO A 36 -1.13 13.44 -1.72
C PRO A 36 -2.02 12.20 -1.85
N GLY A 37 -2.76 11.81 -0.80
CA GLY A 37 -3.70 10.70 -0.85
C GLY A 37 -4.88 10.96 -1.79
N LEU A 38 -5.41 12.20 -1.78
CA LEU A 38 -6.47 12.63 -2.70
C LEU A 38 -5.97 12.68 -4.15
N LYS A 39 -4.71 13.08 -4.38
CA LYS A 39 -4.10 13.02 -5.70
C LYS A 39 -3.98 11.57 -6.17
N ALA A 40 -3.48 10.66 -5.33
CA ALA A 40 -3.35 9.25 -5.67
C ALA A 40 -4.69 8.62 -6.08
N ARG A 41 -5.79 8.98 -5.40
CA ARG A 41 -7.15 8.54 -5.78
C ARG A 41 -7.55 8.99 -7.19
N ASN A 42 -7.18 10.20 -7.58
CA ASN A 42 -7.57 10.80 -8.86
C ASN A 42 -6.56 10.55 -9.99
N VAL A 43 -5.38 9.97 -9.70
CA VAL A 43 -4.45 9.55 -10.76
C VAL A 43 -5.07 8.39 -11.52
N SER A 44 -5.60 8.71 -12.69
CA SER A 44 -6.07 7.74 -13.67
C SER A 44 -4.93 7.39 -14.62
N VAL A 45 -4.63 6.09 -14.72
CA VAL A 45 -3.65 5.52 -15.63
C VAL A 45 -4.27 5.30 -17.02
N GLY A 46 -5.60 5.23 -17.10
CA GLY A 46 -6.33 5.09 -18.35
C GLY A 46 -7.80 4.71 -18.14
N ARG A 47 -8.56 4.67 -19.24
CA ARG A 47 -9.93 4.16 -19.26
C ARG A 47 -9.96 2.85 -20.04
N VAL A 48 -10.58 1.83 -19.47
CA VAL A 48 -10.83 0.54 -20.14
C VAL A 48 -12.33 0.35 -20.25
N ALA A 49 -12.81 0.06 -21.45
CA ALA A 49 -14.20 -0.31 -21.67
C ALA A 49 -14.37 -1.79 -21.34
N PHE A 50 -15.21 -2.10 -20.34
CA PHE A 50 -15.51 -3.47 -19.92
C PHE A 50 -17.03 -3.66 -19.95
N PHE A 51 -17.52 -4.64 -20.70
CA PHE A 51 -18.97 -4.96 -20.80
C PHE A 51 -19.88 -3.73 -20.98
N HIS A 52 -19.55 -2.87 -21.96
CA HIS A 52 -20.27 -1.60 -22.26
C HIS A 52 -20.10 -0.45 -21.25
N GLU A 53 -19.33 -0.62 -20.16
CA GLU A 53 -19.07 0.41 -19.16
C GLU A 53 -17.61 0.89 -19.16
N GLN A 54 -17.39 2.21 -19.00
CA GLN A 54 -16.04 2.78 -18.96
C GLN A 54 -15.51 2.75 -17.53
N VAL A 55 -14.58 1.84 -17.25
CA VAL A 55 -13.88 1.77 -15.97
C VAL A 55 -12.64 2.65 -16.02
N ASN A 56 -12.54 3.61 -15.10
CA ASN A 56 -11.31 4.38 -14.89
C ASN A 56 -10.31 3.53 -14.09
N LEU A 57 -9.18 3.17 -14.71
CA LEU A 57 -8.06 2.56 -14.00
C LEU A 57 -7.35 3.63 -13.18
N THR A 58 -7.78 3.77 -11.94
CA THR A 58 -7.09 4.60 -10.96
C THR A 58 -6.11 3.77 -10.14
N LEU A 59 -5.15 4.42 -9.48
CA LEU A 59 -4.23 3.73 -8.56
C LEU A 59 -4.95 2.83 -7.53
N PRO A 60 -6.05 3.25 -6.87
CA PRO A 60 -6.82 2.38 -5.99
C PRO A 60 -7.36 1.11 -6.66
N VAL A 61 -7.82 1.20 -7.91
CA VAL A 61 -8.34 0.04 -8.66
C VAL A 61 -7.22 -0.95 -8.97
N LEU A 62 -6.03 -0.45 -9.32
CA LEU A 62 -4.84 -1.31 -9.51
C LEU A 62 -4.42 -2.01 -8.22
N THR A 63 -4.41 -1.30 -7.09
CA THR A 63 -4.13 -1.90 -5.79
C THR A 63 -5.17 -2.96 -5.43
N LEU A 64 -6.45 -2.68 -5.65
CA LEU A 64 -7.53 -3.64 -5.43
C LEU A 64 -7.36 -4.88 -6.31
N ALA A 65 -7.08 -4.72 -7.60
CA ALA A 65 -6.82 -5.83 -8.51
C ALA A 65 -5.63 -6.69 -8.03
N ALA A 66 -4.55 -6.06 -7.59
CA ALA A 66 -3.40 -6.76 -7.02
C ALA A 66 -3.74 -7.50 -5.71
N LEU A 67 -4.55 -6.90 -4.83
CA LEU A 67 -5.00 -7.55 -3.59
C LEU A 67 -5.91 -8.74 -3.87
N LEU A 68 -6.83 -8.62 -4.83
CA LEU A 68 -7.71 -9.72 -5.27
C LEU A 68 -6.90 -10.83 -5.93
N LEU A 69 -5.90 -10.48 -6.74
CA LEU A 69 -4.97 -11.45 -7.32
C LEU A 69 -4.17 -12.16 -6.22
N ASN A 70 -3.62 -11.41 -5.26
CA ASN A 70 -2.88 -11.99 -4.13
C ASN A 70 -3.77 -12.90 -3.27
N ALA A 71 -5.02 -12.50 -3.01
CA ALA A 71 -5.99 -13.31 -2.30
C ALA A 71 -6.39 -14.56 -3.11
N GLY A 72 -6.60 -14.43 -4.41
CA GLY A 72 -6.95 -15.54 -5.31
C GLY A 72 -5.83 -16.56 -5.48
N LEU A 73 -4.57 -16.12 -5.56
CA LEU A 73 -3.39 -17.00 -5.59
C LEU A 73 -3.10 -17.64 -4.23
N GLY A 74 -3.49 -16.98 -3.13
CA GLY A 74 -3.37 -17.48 -1.77
C GLY A 74 -4.44 -18.50 -1.37
N VAL A 75 -5.47 -18.70 -2.20
CA VAL A 75 -6.47 -19.77 -2.01
C VAL A 75 -5.78 -21.11 -2.25
N ARG A 76 -5.48 -21.81 -1.15
CA ARG A 76 -5.23 -23.25 -1.20
C ARG A 76 -6.56 -23.94 -1.46
N VAL A 77 -6.76 -24.37 -2.71
CA VAL A 77 -7.82 -25.33 -3.02
C VAL A 77 -7.39 -26.65 -2.39
N SER A 78 -8.06 -27.04 -1.30
CA SER A 78 -7.92 -28.36 -0.69
C SER A 78 -9.16 -29.18 -0.96
#